data_AF-Q4N241-F1
#
_entry.id   AF-Q4N241-F1
#
_cell.length_a   1.000
_cell.length_b   1.000
_cell.length_c   1.000
_cell.angle_alpha   90.00
_cell.angle_beta   90.00
_cell.angle_gamma   90.00
#
_symmetry.space_group_name_H-M   'P 1'
#
loop_
_entity.id
_entity.type
_entity.pdbx_description
1 polymer ?
#
loop_
_entity_poly.entity_id
_entity_poly.type
_entity_poly.pdbx_seq_one_letter_code
_entity_poly.pdbx_strand_id
1 'polypeptide(L)'
;MGVTRSNHSLTNQNNLSTLTLNLLDEIISVFSLNCISPWSHDATHENNLGLIPSSQFVNVSRQIGLTYTPSESRSINKELKLKGIDFIDVDTFVQLVDNKIRLDSDIKSKVPEFTSVEDFLGPKLDECYTILDWQKSGKLPSSDLKHMLSCFDNGQFDSSKLNTLFKSAGLTSKRIISKDDFRRMFMPISDTSFFSVRLFDETKSS
;
A
#
# COMPACT_ATOMS: atom_id res chain seq x y z
N MET A 1 32.87 35.79 -15.41
CA MET A 1 32.22 34.46 -15.57
C MET A 1 32.23 33.78 -14.22
N GLY A 2 31.11 33.80 -13.50
CA GLY A 2 30.97 33.14 -12.20
C GLY A 2 30.06 31.93 -12.37
N VAL A 3 30.60 30.74 -12.13
CA VAL A 3 29.88 29.47 -12.24
C VAL A 3 28.92 29.35 -11.06
N THR A 4 27.62 29.54 -11.29
CA THR A 4 26.57 29.12 -10.37
C THR A 4 26.48 27.59 -10.39
N ARG A 5 27.23 26.93 -9.51
CA ARG A 5 27.01 25.53 -9.15
C ARG A 5 26.42 25.47 -7.75
N SER A 6 25.53 24.48 -7.54
CA SER A 6 25.19 23.85 -6.26
C SER A 6 23.94 24.27 -5.44
N ASN A 7 22.78 24.53 -6.07
CA ASN A 7 21.49 24.48 -5.34
C ASN A 7 20.59 23.27 -5.66
N HIS A 8 20.78 22.59 -6.81
CA HIS A 8 19.98 21.42 -7.20
C HIS A 8 20.33 20.12 -6.46
N SER A 9 21.58 19.98 -5.97
CA SER A 9 22.04 18.75 -5.31
C SER A 9 21.46 18.60 -3.90
N LEU A 10 21.35 19.72 -3.16
CA LEU A 10 20.86 19.74 -1.78
C LEU A 10 19.34 19.57 -1.71
N THR A 11 18.61 20.13 -2.68
CA THR A 11 17.15 19.94 -2.81
C THR A 11 16.80 18.49 -3.16
N ASN A 12 17.55 17.85 -4.07
CA ASN A 12 17.35 16.43 -4.37
C ASN A 12 17.69 15.51 -3.19
N GLN A 13 18.73 15.82 -2.39
CA GLN A 13 19.05 15.04 -1.18
C GLN A 13 18.00 15.19 -0.09
N ASN A 14 17.50 16.41 0.16
CA ASN A 14 16.44 16.65 1.15
C ASN A 14 15.09 16.02 0.74
N ASN A 15 14.80 15.99 -0.56
CA ASN A 15 13.60 15.32 -1.08
C ASN A 15 13.72 13.79 -1.00
N LEU A 16 14.89 13.23 -1.28
CA LEU A 16 15.15 11.79 -1.15
C LEU A 16 15.04 11.36 0.31
N SER A 17 15.61 12.13 1.25
CA SER A 17 15.50 11.82 2.69
C SER A 17 14.07 11.89 3.19
N THR A 18 13.27 12.84 2.70
CA THR A 18 11.86 12.97 3.09
C THR A 18 11.01 11.83 2.53
N LEU A 19 11.23 11.42 1.28
CA LEU A 19 10.55 10.28 0.67
C LEU A 19 10.87 8.98 1.41
N THR A 20 12.15 8.75 1.74
CA THR A 20 12.58 7.55 2.47
C THR A 20 11.97 7.49 3.88
N LEU A 21 11.90 8.62 4.58
CA LEU A 21 11.25 8.69 5.89
C LEU A 21 9.76 8.38 5.79
N ASN A 22 9.06 8.93 4.81
CA ASN A 22 7.64 8.67 4.61
C ASN A 22 7.36 7.19 4.29
N LEU A 23 8.20 6.56 3.45
CA LEU A 23 8.07 5.14 3.14
C LEU A 23 8.32 4.27 4.39
N LEU A 24 9.32 4.62 5.21
CA LEU A 24 9.58 3.94 6.47
C LEU A 24 8.40 4.09 7.44
N ASP A 25 7.83 5.28 7.57
CA ASP A 25 6.65 5.52 8.40
C ASP A 25 5.45 4.70 7.93
N GLU A 26 5.25 4.56 6.62
CA GLU A 26 4.19 3.72 6.04
C GLU A 26 4.43 2.23 6.36
N ILE A 27 5.65 1.74 6.16
CA ILE A 27 6.04 0.36 6.47
C ILE A 27 5.83 0.06 7.96
N ILE A 28 6.26 0.97 8.85
CA ILE A 28 6.13 0.84 10.30
C ILE A 28 4.66 0.91 10.72
N SER A 29 3.87 1.79 10.10
CA SER A 29 2.43 1.90 10.38
C SER A 29 1.70 0.61 10.02
N VAL A 30 1.96 0.05 8.83
CA VAL A 30 1.39 -1.23 8.41
C VAL A 30 1.86 -2.36 9.32
N PHE A 31 3.14 -2.40 9.69
CA PHE A 31 3.64 -3.40 10.65
C PHE A 31 2.86 -3.32 11.97
N SER A 32 2.75 -2.11 12.54
CA SER A 32 2.11 -1.88 13.83
C SER A 32 0.62 -2.25 13.85
N LEU A 33 -0.09 -2.06 12.74
CA LEU A 33 -1.49 -2.44 12.60
C LEU A 33 -1.72 -3.97 12.57
N ASN A 34 -0.72 -4.73 12.14
CA ASN A 34 -0.83 -6.17 11.94
C ASN A 34 -0.08 -6.98 13.02
N CYS A 35 0.68 -6.32 13.89
CA CYS A 35 1.37 -6.98 14.99
C CYS A 35 0.39 -7.45 16.08
N ILE A 36 0.81 -8.45 16.84
CA ILE A 36 0.05 -8.95 17.98
C ILE A 36 -0.05 -7.84 19.01
N SER A 37 -1.27 -7.34 19.19
CA SER A 37 -1.56 -6.27 20.12
C SER A 37 -1.53 -6.77 21.56
N PRO A 38 -0.99 -5.98 22.51
CA PRO A 38 -1.14 -6.25 23.95
C PRO A 38 -2.61 -6.29 24.41
N TRP A 39 -3.51 -5.73 23.60
CA TRP A 39 -4.95 -5.73 23.84
C TRP A 39 -5.66 -6.95 23.23
N SER A 40 -4.93 -7.87 22.61
CA SER A 40 -5.52 -9.11 22.09
C SER A 40 -5.92 -10.04 23.24
N HIS A 41 -7.11 -10.63 23.15
CA HIS A 41 -7.68 -11.48 24.21
C HIS A 41 -7.06 -12.90 24.30
N ASP A 42 -5.98 -13.17 23.56
CA ASP A 42 -5.40 -14.50 23.45
C ASP A 42 -4.08 -14.62 24.25
N ALA A 43 -4.18 -15.18 25.45
CA ALA A 43 -3.05 -15.39 26.36
C ALA A 43 -1.94 -16.30 25.77
N THR A 44 -2.21 -17.01 24.68
CA THR A 44 -1.19 -17.86 24.02
C THR A 44 -0.12 -17.06 23.28
N HIS A 45 -0.35 -15.76 23.05
CA HIS A 45 0.55 -14.88 22.29
C HIS A 45 1.26 -13.83 23.16
N GLU A 46 1.20 -13.96 24.48
CA GLU A 46 1.73 -12.98 25.44
C GLU A 46 3.25 -12.75 25.28
N ASN A 47 4.00 -13.78 24.87
CA ASN A 47 5.44 -13.68 24.57
C ASN A 47 5.76 -13.15 23.16
N ASN A 48 4.74 -12.98 22.31
CA ASN A 48 4.90 -12.56 20.92
C ASN A 48 4.36 -11.14 20.68
N LEU A 49 4.30 -10.37 21.78
CA LEU A 49 4.10 -8.92 21.89
C LEU A 49 4.71 -8.15 20.72
N GLY A 50 3.92 -7.50 19.86
CA GLY A 50 4.47 -6.63 18.81
C GLY A 50 5.16 -7.36 17.66
N LEU A 51 4.94 -8.67 17.51
CA LEU A 51 5.42 -9.47 16.38
C LEU A 51 4.29 -9.81 15.42
N ILE A 52 4.64 -10.14 14.17
CA ILE A 52 3.70 -10.62 13.15
C ILE A 52 3.91 -12.12 12.93
N PRO A 53 2.86 -12.96 12.93
CA PRO A 53 3.00 -14.36 12.54
C PRO A 53 3.60 -14.47 11.12
N SER A 54 4.62 -15.28 10.92
CA SER A 54 5.35 -15.35 9.66
C SER A 54 4.47 -15.73 8.47
N SER A 55 3.42 -16.52 8.72
CA SER A 55 2.38 -16.88 7.75
C SER A 55 1.60 -15.69 7.20
N GLN A 56 1.54 -14.57 7.94
CA GLN A 56 0.84 -13.35 7.53
C GLN A 56 1.72 -12.39 6.74
N PHE A 57 3.05 -12.57 6.73
CA PHE A 57 4.00 -11.67 6.08
C PHE A 57 3.54 -11.16 4.71
N VAL A 58 3.21 -12.09 3.80
CA VAL A 58 2.84 -11.76 2.42
C VAL A 58 1.58 -10.88 2.37
N ASN A 59 0.60 -11.14 3.24
CA ASN A 59 -0.64 -10.36 3.28
C ASN A 59 -0.41 -8.97 3.86
N VAL A 60 0.44 -8.86 4.89
CA VAL A 60 0.82 -7.57 5.47
C VAL A 60 1.60 -6.73 4.46
N SER A 61 2.60 -7.32 3.79
CA SER A 61 3.39 -6.63 2.76
C SER A 61 2.56 -6.15 1.57
N ARG A 62 1.46 -6.84 1.23
CA ARG A 62 0.51 -6.39 0.20
C ARG A 62 -0.23 -5.10 0.58
N GLN A 63 -0.40 -4.81 1.87
CA GLN A 63 -1.02 -3.56 2.31
C GLN A 63 -0.16 -2.34 1.98
N ILE A 64 1.16 -2.54 1.82
CA ILE A 64 2.14 -1.53 1.37
C ILE A 64 2.22 -1.48 -0.18
N GLY A 65 1.35 -2.22 -0.88
CA GLY A 65 1.30 -2.27 -2.34
C GLY A 65 2.28 -3.26 -2.98
N LEU A 66 3.00 -4.07 -2.21
CA LEU A 66 3.90 -5.09 -2.78
C LEU A 66 3.14 -6.28 -3.35
N THR A 67 3.49 -6.67 -4.57
CA THR A 67 2.88 -7.81 -5.25
C THR A 67 3.76 -9.05 -5.20
N TYR A 68 3.19 -10.16 -4.75
CA TYR A 68 3.85 -11.46 -4.70
C TYR A 68 3.09 -12.47 -5.55
N THR A 69 3.82 -13.16 -6.42
CA THR A 69 3.32 -14.34 -7.15
C THR A 69 3.09 -15.51 -6.19
N PRO A 70 2.27 -16.52 -6.58
CA PRO A 70 2.08 -17.72 -5.79
C PRO A 70 3.38 -18.52 -5.55
N SER A 71 4.32 -18.49 -6.50
CA SER A 71 5.65 -19.10 -6.34
C SER A 71 6.48 -18.37 -5.28
N GLU A 72 6.57 -17.04 -5.34
CA GLU A 72 7.32 -16.25 -4.35
C GLU A 72 6.73 -16.43 -2.95
N SER A 73 5.40 -16.35 -2.83
CA SER A 73 4.70 -16.53 -1.54
C SER A 73 5.05 -17.87 -0.89
N ARG A 74 5.05 -18.96 -1.68
CA ARG A 74 5.40 -20.31 -1.20
C ARG A 74 6.88 -20.41 -0.83
N SER A 75 7.77 -19.83 -1.64
CA SER A 75 9.21 -19.84 -1.37
C SER A 75 9.55 -19.08 -0.10
N ILE A 76 8.96 -17.91 0.13
CA ILE A 76 9.15 -17.11 1.34
C ILE A 76 8.69 -17.88 2.57
N ASN A 77 7.47 -18.44 2.55
CA ASN A 77 6.95 -19.22 3.68
C ASN A 77 7.79 -20.48 3.95
N LYS A 78 8.30 -21.13 2.90
CA LYS A 78 9.20 -22.29 3.04
C LYS A 78 10.52 -21.88 3.70
N GLU A 79 11.11 -20.76 3.28
CA GLU A 79 12.39 -20.28 3.79
C GLU A 79 12.29 -19.83 5.25
N LEU A 80 11.22 -19.09 5.60
CA LEU A 80 10.94 -18.69 6.98
C LEU A 80 10.80 -19.92 7.89
N LYS A 81 10.07 -20.94 7.43
CA LYS A 81 9.90 -22.21 8.15
C LYS A 81 11.22 -22.98 8.29
N LEU A 82 12.05 -23.03 7.25
CA LEU A 82 13.37 -23.67 7.30
C LEU A 82 14.31 -23.01 8.31
N LYS A 83 14.19 -21.68 8.47
CA LYS A 83 14.95 -20.90 9.46
C LYS A 83 14.35 -20.91 10.86
N GLY A 84 13.20 -21.58 11.06
CA GLY A 84 12.50 -21.61 12.35
C GLY A 84 11.89 -20.25 12.74
N ILE A 85 11.56 -19.40 11.76
CA ILE A 85 10.97 -18.08 11.99
C ILE A 85 9.45 -18.22 11.95
N ASP A 86 8.85 -18.38 13.12
CA ASP A 86 7.39 -18.44 13.29
C ASP A 86 6.75 -17.05 13.47
N PHE A 87 7.54 -16.08 13.97
CA PHE A 87 7.13 -14.69 14.17
C PHE A 87 8.21 -13.75 13.65
N ILE A 88 7.78 -12.60 13.15
CA ILE A 88 8.60 -11.59 12.47
C ILE A 88 8.55 -10.29 13.28
N ASP A 89 9.72 -9.78 13.66
CA ASP A 89 9.88 -8.45 14.25
C ASP A 89 9.95 -7.36 13.16
N VAL A 90 9.95 -6.09 13.59
CA VAL A 90 9.93 -4.95 12.66
C VAL A 90 11.18 -4.91 11.78
N ASP A 91 12.36 -5.25 12.32
CA ASP A 91 13.61 -5.21 11.58
C ASP A 91 13.63 -6.28 10.48
N THR A 92 13.20 -7.49 10.80
CA THR A 92 13.08 -8.59 9.83
C THR A 92 12.01 -8.27 8.78
N PHE A 93 10.90 -7.65 9.18
CA PHE A 93 9.86 -7.22 8.25
C PHE A 93 10.39 -6.21 7.22
N VAL A 94 11.06 -5.15 7.70
CA VAL A 94 11.67 -4.13 6.85
C VAL A 94 12.69 -4.75 5.89
N GLN A 95 13.54 -5.68 6.36
CA GLN A 95 14.50 -6.36 5.50
C GLN A 95 13.85 -7.19 4.40
N LEU A 96 12.78 -7.93 4.71
CA LEU A 96 12.07 -8.73 3.72
C LEU A 96 11.35 -7.86 2.68
N VAL A 97 10.79 -6.72 3.11
CA VAL A 97 10.20 -5.69 2.24
C VAL A 97 11.26 -5.10 1.31
N ASP A 98 12.39 -4.65 1.85
CA ASP A 98 13.48 -4.06 1.09
C ASP A 98 14.08 -5.05 0.07
N ASN A 99 14.20 -6.33 0.42
CA ASN A 99 14.63 -7.37 -0.51
C ASN A 99 13.64 -7.54 -1.68
N LYS A 100 12.33 -7.42 -1.43
CA LYS A 100 11.32 -7.48 -2.48
C LYS A 100 11.39 -6.25 -3.39
N ILE A 101 11.52 -5.05 -2.82
CA ILE A 101 11.68 -3.81 -3.59
C ILE A 101 12.91 -3.90 -4.49
N ARG A 102 14.05 -4.39 -3.98
CA ARG A 102 15.27 -4.59 -4.76
C ARG A 102 15.08 -5.60 -5.89
N LEU A 103 14.50 -6.77 -5.58
CA LEU A 103 14.23 -7.81 -6.57
C LEU A 103 13.31 -7.30 -7.69
N ASP A 104 12.29 -6.52 -7.35
CA ASP A 104 11.38 -5.93 -8.34
C ASP A 104 12.01 -4.77 -9.11
N SER A 105 12.95 -4.02 -8.50
CA SER A 105 13.71 -2.98 -9.20
C SER A 105 14.70 -3.53 -10.22
N ASP A 106 15.22 -4.74 -9.99
CA ASP A 106 16.09 -5.46 -10.92
C ASP A 106 15.31 -6.05 -12.10
N ILE A 107 14.00 -6.26 -11.95
CA ILE A 107 13.12 -6.48 -13.08
C ILE A 107 13.14 -5.18 -13.88
N LYS A 108 13.88 -5.19 -15.00
CA LYS A 108 13.79 -4.16 -16.05
C LYS A 108 12.36 -4.13 -16.56
N SER A 109 11.49 -3.49 -15.81
CA SER A 109 10.13 -3.22 -16.22
C SER A 109 10.30 -2.38 -17.47
N LYS A 110 9.86 -2.91 -18.61
CA LYS A 110 9.77 -2.15 -19.86
C LYS A 110 8.64 -1.14 -19.73
N VAL A 111 8.71 -0.28 -18.71
CA VAL A 111 7.91 0.92 -18.62
C VAL A 111 8.71 1.93 -19.45
N PRO A 112 8.20 2.34 -20.62
CA PRO A 112 8.82 3.44 -21.36
C PRO A 112 9.05 4.60 -20.38
N GLU A 113 10.21 5.27 -20.45
CA GLU A 113 10.68 6.31 -19.51
C GLU A 113 9.72 7.50 -19.28
N PHE A 114 8.54 7.51 -19.90
CA PHE A 114 7.57 8.59 -19.86
C PHE A 114 6.10 8.12 -19.73
N THR A 115 5.85 6.87 -19.34
CA THR A 115 4.47 6.41 -19.11
C THR A 115 3.95 6.98 -17.79
N SER A 116 2.86 7.74 -17.85
CA SER A 116 2.23 8.27 -16.64
C SER A 116 1.68 7.13 -15.76
N VAL A 117 1.57 7.34 -14.45
CA VAL A 117 0.96 6.36 -13.52
C VAL A 117 -0.44 5.97 -14.00
N GLU A 118 -1.17 6.94 -14.56
CA GLU A 118 -2.51 6.75 -15.10
C GLU A 118 -2.52 5.84 -16.33
N ASP A 119 -1.54 5.95 -17.22
CA ASP A 119 -1.39 5.12 -18.42
C ASP A 119 -0.89 3.71 -18.08
N PHE A 120 -0.08 3.58 -17.02
CA PHE A 120 0.43 2.29 -16.57
C PHE A 120 -0.64 1.48 -15.80
N LEU A 121 -1.29 2.11 -14.82
CA LEU A 121 -2.26 1.43 -13.95
C LEU A 121 -3.67 1.40 -14.54
N GLY A 122 -4.04 2.37 -15.36
CA GLY A 122 -5.38 2.47 -15.96
C GLY A 122 -5.84 1.17 -16.64
N PRO A 123 -5.07 0.62 -17.61
CA PRO A 123 -5.43 -0.62 -18.27
C PRO A 123 -5.56 -1.82 -17.32
N LYS A 124 -4.78 -1.84 -16.23
CA LYS A 124 -4.83 -2.90 -15.21
C LYS A 124 -6.07 -2.79 -14.34
N LEU A 125 -6.44 -1.58 -13.93
CA LEU A 125 -7.68 -1.32 -13.19
C LEU A 125 -8.92 -1.62 -14.05
N ASP A 126 -8.84 -1.31 -15.34
CA ASP A 126 -9.88 -1.63 -16.32
C ASP A 126 -10.09 -3.15 -16.47
N GLU A 127 -8.99 -3.91 -16.50
CA GLU A 127 -8.99 -5.37 -16.52
C GLU A 127 -9.65 -5.93 -15.24
N CYS A 128 -9.25 -5.42 -14.07
CA CYS A 128 -9.86 -5.78 -12.79
C CYS A 128 -11.36 -5.48 -12.74
N TYR A 129 -11.78 -4.30 -13.21
CA TYR A 129 -13.20 -3.93 -13.26
C TYR A 129 -13.98 -4.92 -14.14
N THR A 130 -13.43 -5.31 -15.28
CA THR A 130 -14.09 -6.24 -16.21
C THR A 130 -14.27 -7.64 -15.61
N ILE A 131 -13.35 -8.07 -14.76
CA ILE A 131 -13.46 -9.34 -14.02
C ILE A 131 -14.60 -9.25 -12.99
N LEU A 132 -14.72 -8.11 -12.30
CA LEU A 132 -15.75 -7.88 -11.28
C LEU A 132 -17.14 -7.70 -11.89
N ASP A 133 -17.26 -6.93 -12.98
CA ASP A 133 -18.47 -6.83 -13.80
C ASP A 133 -18.55 -8.01 -14.78
N TRP A 134 -18.59 -9.23 -14.24
CA TRP A 134 -18.64 -10.47 -15.02
C TRP A 134 -19.86 -10.53 -15.95
N GLN A 135 -20.94 -9.83 -15.60
CA GLN A 135 -22.16 -9.69 -16.41
C GLN A 135 -21.99 -8.71 -17.59
N LYS A 136 -20.87 -7.98 -17.64
CA LYS A 136 -20.55 -6.94 -18.62
C LYS A 136 -21.65 -5.90 -18.74
N SER A 137 -22.26 -5.57 -17.60
CA SER A 137 -23.41 -4.68 -17.49
C SER A 137 -23.01 -3.20 -17.45
N GLY A 138 -21.71 -2.93 -17.29
CA GLY A 138 -21.15 -1.62 -17.00
C GLY A 138 -21.49 -1.12 -15.60
N LYS A 139 -22.02 -1.99 -14.72
CA LYS A 139 -22.58 -1.62 -13.42
C LYS A 139 -22.11 -2.60 -12.35
N LEU A 140 -21.11 -2.21 -11.57
CA LEU A 140 -20.64 -3.01 -10.44
C LEU A 140 -21.44 -2.65 -9.17
N PRO A 141 -22.22 -3.57 -8.57
CA PRO A 141 -22.88 -3.31 -7.29
C PRO A 141 -21.86 -3.04 -6.18
N SER A 142 -22.16 -2.08 -5.30
CA SER A 142 -21.27 -1.75 -4.17
C SER A 142 -21.13 -2.91 -3.17
N SER A 143 -22.11 -3.82 -3.11
CA SER A 143 -22.03 -5.07 -2.34
C SER A 143 -20.92 -5.97 -2.86
N ASP A 144 -20.77 -6.08 -4.18
CA ASP A 144 -19.84 -7.01 -4.81
C ASP A 144 -18.42 -6.49 -4.66
N LEU A 145 -18.24 -5.17 -4.79
CA LEU A 145 -16.98 -4.51 -4.45
C LEU A 145 -16.62 -4.72 -2.97
N LYS A 146 -17.59 -4.56 -2.06
CA LYS A 146 -17.37 -4.82 -0.63
C LYS A 146 -16.92 -6.24 -0.39
N HIS A 147 -17.61 -7.23 -0.97
CA HIS A 147 -17.26 -8.64 -0.84
C HIS A 147 -15.84 -8.94 -1.33
N MET A 148 -15.45 -8.36 -2.48
CA MET A 148 -14.09 -8.50 -2.99
C MET A 148 -13.06 -7.86 -2.05
N LEU A 149 -13.31 -6.66 -1.54
CA LEU A 149 -12.42 -5.99 -0.60
C LEU A 149 -12.32 -6.74 0.75
N SER A 150 -13.41 -7.37 1.18
CA SER A 150 -13.42 -8.26 2.35
C SER A 150 -12.47 -9.46 2.20
N CYS A 151 -12.17 -9.91 0.98
CA CYS A 151 -11.22 -11.01 0.76
C CYS A 151 -9.78 -10.65 1.15
N PHE A 152 -9.42 -9.38 1.21
CA PHE A 152 -8.07 -8.93 1.56
C PHE A 152 -7.87 -8.68 3.06
N ASP A 153 -8.96 -8.58 3.83
CA ASP A 153 -8.94 -8.20 5.25
C ASP A 153 -9.58 -9.28 6.13
N ASN A 154 -9.40 -10.57 5.81
CA ASN A 154 -9.98 -11.71 6.54
C ASN A 154 -11.52 -11.59 6.78
N GLY A 155 -12.24 -10.94 5.86
CA GLY A 155 -13.68 -10.68 5.98
C GLY A 155 -14.06 -9.37 6.68
N GLN A 156 -13.10 -8.59 7.20
CA GLN A 156 -13.35 -7.40 8.03
C GLN A 156 -13.44 -6.07 7.25
N PHE A 157 -13.86 -6.11 5.98
CA PHE A 157 -14.12 -4.89 5.21
C PHE A 157 -15.59 -4.48 5.35
N ASP A 158 -15.85 -3.49 6.19
CA ASP A 158 -17.19 -3.02 6.52
C ASP A 158 -17.67 -1.88 5.60
N SER A 159 -18.92 -1.45 5.78
CA SER A 159 -19.49 -0.38 4.95
C SER A 159 -18.88 0.99 5.25
N SER A 160 -18.27 1.19 6.43
CA SER A 160 -17.62 2.45 6.80
C SER A 160 -16.30 2.63 6.06
N LYS A 161 -15.49 1.56 5.92
CA LYS A 161 -14.28 1.52 5.11
C LYS A 161 -14.58 1.78 3.63
N LEU A 162 -15.64 1.16 3.09
CA LEU A 162 -16.06 1.43 1.70
C LEU A 162 -16.47 2.89 1.48
N ASN A 163 -17.19 3.48 2.44
CA ASN A 163 -17.57 4.90 2.37
C ASN A 163 -16.36 5.84 2.43
N THR A 164 -15.31 5.44 3.14
CA THR A 164 -14.04 6.18 3.17
C THR A 164 -13.37 6.16 1.79
N LEU A 165 -13.37 5.01 1.12
CA LEU A 165 -12.85 4.85 -0.24
C LEU A 165 -13.64 5.69 -1.28
N PHE A 166 -14.98 5.78 -1.14
CA PHE A 166 -15.77 6.68 -1.96
C PHE A 166 -15.37 8.15 -1.73
N LYS A 167 -15.23 8.56 -0.47
CA LYS A 167 -14.86 9.94 -0.12
C LYS A 167 -13.47 10.32 -0.63
N SER A 168 -12.48 9.43 -0.51
CA SER A 168 -11.12 9.68 -1.01
C SER A 168 -11.08 9.87 -2.52
N ALA A 169 -11.99 9.22 -3.25
CA ALA A 169 -12.16 9.39 -4.69
C ALA A 169 -13.00 10.62 -5.09
N GLY A 170 -13.43 11.46 -4.13
CA GLY A 170 -14.34 12.58 -4.38
C GLY A 170 -15.75 12.14 -4.81
N LEU A 171 -16.15 10.91 -4.46
CA LEU A 171 -17.44 10.33 -4.82
C LEU A 171 -18.40 10.32 -3.63
N THR A 172 -19.69 10.46 -3.91
CA THR A 172 -20.73 10.13 -2.94
C THR A 172 -20.89 8.61 -2.83
N SER A 173 -21.43 8.12 -1.72
CA SER A 173 -21.76 6.70 -1.57
C SER A 173 -22.74 6.28 -2.66
N LYS A 174 -22.30 5.40 -3.57
CA LYS A 174 -23.12 4.88 -4.66
C LYS A 174 -23.45 3.41 -4.44
N ARG A 175 -24.65 3.01 -4.86
CA ARG A 175 -25.05 1.58 -4.92
C ARG A 175 -24.47 0.86 -6.13
N ILE A 176 -24.19 1.61 -7.20
CA ILE A 176 -23.66 1.11 -8.46
C ILE A 176 -22.42 1.94 -8.78
N ILE A 177 -21.33 1.26 -9.09
CA ILE A 177 -20.01 1.82 -9.34
C ILE A 177 -19.74 1.64 -10.83
N SER A 178 -19.48 2.74 -11.53
CA SER A 178 -19.05 2.69 -12.93
C SER A 178 -17.57 2.34 -13.03
N LYS A 179 -17.12 2.02 -14.25
CA LYS A 179 -15.70 1.79 -14.54
C LYS A 179 -14.82 2.99 -14.17
N ASP A 180 -15.28 4.21 -14.47
CA ASP A 180 -14.55 5.44 -14.14
C ASP A 180 -14.55 5.71 -12.63
N ASP A 181 -15.66 5.44 -11.94
CA ASP A 181 -15.72 5.53 -10.48
C ASP A 181 -14.74 4.57 -9.84
N PHE A 182 -14.70 3.31 -10.31
CA PHE A 182 -13.75 2.30 -9.85
C PHE A 182 -12.30 2.74 -10.08
N ARG A 183 -11.98 3.25 -11.28
CA ARG A 183 -10.63 3.76 -11.58
C ARG A 183 -10.25 4.90 -10.63
N ARG A 184 -11.15 5.84 -10.34
CA ARG A 184 -10.89 6.93 -9.38
C ARG A 184 -10.68 6.45 -7.95
N MET A 185 -11.33 5.36 -7.55
CA MET A 185 -11.20 4.78 -6.21
C MET A 185 -9.87 4.06 -5.99
N PHE A 186 -9.29 3.49 -7.05
CA PHE A 186 -8.09 2.65 -6.95
C PHE A 186 -6.86 3.23 -7.65
N MET A 187 -7.00 4.34 -8.38
CA MET A 187 -5.86 5.10 -8.86
C MET A 187 -5.16 5.72 -7.66
N PRO A 188 -3.83 5.58 -7.52
CA PRO A 188 -3.07 6.29 -6.49
C PRO A 188 -3.34 7.79 -6.59
N ILE A 189 -3.47 8.46 -5.45
CA ILE A 189 -3.69 9.91 -5.40
C ILE A 189 -2.50 10.59 -6.08
N SER A 190 -2.73 11.14 -7.26
CA SER A 190 -1.73 11.85 -8.06
C SER A 190 -1.43 13.24 -7.52
N ASP A 191 -2.31 13.79 -6.68
CA ASP A 191 -2.12 15.06 -6.00
C ASP A 191 -1.48 14.86 -4.62
N THR A 192 -0.15 14.85 -4.59
CA THR A 192 0.63 14.84 -3.36
C THR A 192 0.52 16.14 -2.56
N SER A 193 -0.27 17.12 -3.01
CA SER A 193 -0.58 18.31 -2.19
C SER A 193 -1.38 17.98 -0.92
N PHE A 194 -2.03 16.81 -0.83
CA PHE A 194 -2.61 16.37 0.44
C PHE A 194 -1.55 15.96 1.48
N PHE A 195 -0.32 15.62 1.03
CA PHE A 195 0.86 15.51 1.89
C PHE A 195 1.55 16.85 2.14
N SER A 196 1.15 17.93 1.44
CA SER A 196 1.52 19.31 1.80
C SER A 196 0.52 19.88 2.82
N VAL A 197 0.27 19.14 3.90
CA VAL A 197 -0.26 19.77 5.11
C VAL A 197 0.78 20.78 5.58
N ARG A 198 0.41 22.04 5.42
CA ARG A 198 1.12 23.27 5.77
C ARG A 198 2.06 23.09 6.96
N LEU A 199 3.35 23.01 6.68
CA LEU A 199 4.43 23.18 7.66
C LEU A 199 4.67 24.65 8.04
N PHE A 200 3.76 25.56 7.67
CA PHE A 200 3.82 26.97 8.03
C PHE A 200 2.41 27.50 8.25
N ASP A 201 1.92 27.41 9.48
CA ASP A 201 1.01 28.42 10.04
C ASP A 201 0.97 28.28 11.56
N GLU A 202 2.12 28.42 12.22
CA GLU A 202 2.15 28.91 13.61
C GLU A 202 3.23 29.99 13.79
N THR A 203 2.75 31.18 14.13
CA THR A 203 3.42 32.33 14.76
C THR A 203 4.29 33.27 13.91
N LYS A 204 3.62 34.16 13.17
CA LYS A 204 3.92 35.59 13.38
C LYS A 204 3.32 35.98 14.72
N SER A 205 4.11 35.94 15.79
CA SER A 205 3.85 36.74 16.98
C SER A 205 4.69 38.01 16.90
N SER A 206 4.04 39.10 17.29
CA SER A 206 4.48 40.49 17.18
C SER A 206 5.63 40.82 18.12
#